data_AF-A0A5B9E2K1-F1
#
_entry.id   AF-A0A5B9E2K1-F1
#
_cell.length_a   1.000
_cell.length_b   1.000
_cell.length_c   1.000
_cell.angle_alpha   90.00
_cell.angle_beta   90.00
_cell.angle_gamma   90.00
#
_symmetry.space_group_name_H-M   'P 1'
#
loop_
_entity.id
_entity.type
_entity.pdbx_description
1 polymer ?
#
loop_
_entity_poly.entity_id
_entity_poly.type
_entity_poly.pdbx_seq_one_letter_code
_entity_poly.pdbx_strand_id
1 'polypeptide(L)'
;MRINVYSQELTDEVQMVAKKSNTGVTYHAAQLVLHSSPMLHHPPADDDRSAVTFWLPKSRDRREKMAAAFEELASIFRTAPAESGLD
;
A
#
# COMPACT_ATOMS: atom_id res chain seq x y z
N MET A 1 -7.12 16.54 -2.67
CA MET A 1 -6.42 16.06 -1.47
C MET A 1 -5.14 15.39 -1.91
N ARG A 2 -4.02 15.63 -1.22
CA ARG A 2 -2.71 15.00 -1.50
C ARG A 2 -2.32 14.15 -0.30
N ILE A 3 -1.73 12.99 -0.55
CA ILE A 3 -1.10 12.15 0.48
C ILE A 3 0.38 12.08 0.10
N ASN A 4 1.26 12.47 1.02
CA ASN A 4 2.70 12.26 0.88
C ASN A 4 3.09 11.16 1.86
N VAL A 5 3.94 10.24 1.41
CA VAL A 5 4.54 9.21 2.25
C VAL A 5 6.03 9.29 2.00
N TYR A 6 6.80 9.52 3.05
CA TYR A 6 8.24 9.74 2.95
C TYR A 6 8.99 8.40 2.96
N SER A 7 10.18 8.34 2.35
CA SER A 7 10.96 7.11 2.21
C SER A 7 11.27 6.45 3.56
N GLN A 8 11.45 7.23 4.62
CA GLN A 8 11.67 6.76 5.98
C GLN A 8 10.47 6.01 6.58
N GLU A 9 9.28 6.19 6.01
CA GLU A 9 8.04 5.54 6.44
C GLU A 9 7.73 4.29 5.62
N LEU A 10 8.36 4.10 4.46
CA LEU A 10 8.04 3.00 3.55
C LEU A 10 8.72 1.69 3.99
N THR A 11 8.03 0.58 3.79
CA THR A 11 8.59 -0.78 3.84
C THR A 11 8.38 -1.48 2.49
N ASP A 12 8.92 -2.68 2.32
CA ASP A 12 8.69 -3.54 1.16
C ASP A 12 7.52 -4.54 1.36
N GLU A 13 6.85 -4.49 2.51
CA GLU A 13 5.79 -5.44 2.86
C GLU A 13 4.45 -5.01 2.27
N VAL A 14 3.87 -5.90 1.44
CA VAL A 14 2.56 -5.73 0.84
C VAL A 14 1.66 -6.90 1.22
N GLN A 15 0.43 -6.60 1.65
CA GLN A 15 -0.56 -7.58 2.05
C GLN A 15 -1.86 -7.45 1.24
N MET A 16 -2.55 -8.56 0.99
CA MET A 16 -3.93 -8.55 0.50
C MET A 16 -4.88 -8.68 1.68
N VAL A 17 -5.82 -7.75 1.82
CA VAL A 17 -6.84 -7.79 2.86
C VAL A 17 -8.25 -7.86 2.27
N ALA A 18 -9.16 -8.45 3.04
CA ALA A 18 -10.57 -8.53 2.69
C ALA A 18 -11.44 -8.09 3.88
N LYS A 19 -12.48 -7.31 3.60
CA LYS A 19 -13.44 -6.85 4.62
C LYS A 19 -14.87 -7.01 4.13
N LYS A 20 -15.68 -7.75 4.89
CA LYS A 20 -17.12 -7.88 4.64
C LYS A 20 -17.84 -6.63 5.17
N SER A 21 -18.64 -5.97 4.34
CA SER A 21 -19.50 -4.87 4.78
C SER A 21 -20.76 -5.37 5.46
N ASN A 22 -21.48 -4.46 6.11
CA ASN A 22 -22.83 -4.70 6.65
C ASN A 22 -23.85 -5.08 5.56
N THR A 23 -23.59 -4.79 4.28
CA THR A 23 -24.41 -5.22 3.14
C THR A 23 -24.09 -6.64 2.65
N GLY A 24 -23.14 -7.33 3.29
CA GLY A 24 -22.71 -8.68 2.89
C GLY A 24 -21.70 -8.73 1.74
N VAL A 25 -21.35 -7.59 1.15
CA VAL A 25 -20.34 -7.49 0.09
C VAL A 25 -18.93 -7.55 0.69
N THR A 26 -18.08 -8.42 0.16
CA THR A 26 -16.65 -8.45 0.54
C THR A 26 -15.85 -7.54 -0.36
N TYR A 27 -15.20 -6.55 0.23
CA TYR A 27 -14.24 -5.67 -0.42
C TYR A 27 -12.84 -6.24 -0.24
N HIS A 28 -12.00 -6.10 -1.25
CA HIS A 28 -10.60 -6.50 -1.20
C HIS A 28 -9.72 -5.26 -1.35
N ALA A 29 -8.57 -5.24 -0.71
CA ALA A 29 -7.57 -4.18 -0.83
C ALA A 29 -6.14 -4.77 -0.91
N ALA A 30 -5.25 -3.99 -1.49
CA ALA A 30 -3.81 -4.14 -1.28
C ALA A 30 -3.37 -3.13 -0.21
N GLN A 31 -2.58 -3.57 0.76
CA GLN A 31 -2.00 -2.72 1.80
C GLN A 31 -0.49 -2.68 1.64
N LEU A 32 0.07 -1.47 1.58
CA LEU A 32 1.50 -1.25 1.75
C LEU A 32 1.73 -0.93 3.23
N VAL A 33 2.42 -1.81 3.94
CA VAL A 33 2.73 -1.63 5.37
C VAL A 33 3.79 -0.54 5.49
N LEU A 34 3.61 0.33 6.47
CA LEU A 34 4.54 1.40 6.79
C LEU A 34 5.34 1.06 8.04
N HIS A 35 6.49 1.71 8.18
CA HIS A 35 7.23 1.70 9.43
C HIS A 35 6.32 2.16 10.57
N SER A 36 6.37 1.40 11.65
CA SER A 36 5.47 1.53 12.78
C SER A 36 6.22 1.17 14.06
N SER A 37 5.75 1.66 15.20
CA SER A 37 6.39 1.40 16.48
C SER A 37 6.44 -0.11 16.75
N PRO A 38 7.58 -0.66 17.20
CA PRO A 38 7.66 -2.07 17.61
C PRO A 38 6.77 -2.39 18.82
N MET A 39 6.23 -1.37 19.50
CA MET A 39 5.26 -1.54 20.60
C MET A 39 3.82 -1.75 20.11
N LEU A 40 3.53 -1.59 18.82
CA LEU A 40 2.21 -1.90 18.28
C LEU A 40 1.98 -3.41 18.18
N HIS A 41 0.71 -3.80 18.28
CA HIS A 41 0.31 -5.19 18.08
C HIS A 41 0.65 -5.62 16.65
N HIS A 42 1.44 -6.68 16.54
CA HIS A 42 1.86 -7.33 15.30
C HIS A 42 1.44 -8.82 15.16
N PRO A 43 0.56 -9.43 15.99
CA PRO A 43 0.12 -10.79 15.74
C PRO A 43 -0.82 -10.83 14.51
N PRO A 44 -0.83 -11.92 13.71
CA PRO A 44 -1.55 -11.98 12.44
C PRO A 44 -3.07 -11.69 12.47
N ALA A 45 -3.69 -11.79 13.65
CA ALA A 45 -5.12 -11.55 13.81
C ALA A 45 -5.47 -10.13 14.29
N ASP A 46 -4.46 -9.32 14.64
CA ASP A 46 -4.58 -8.01 15.29
C ASP A 46 -3.35 -7.16 14.92
N ASP A 47 -3.16 -6.95 13.62
CA ASP A 47 -2.05 -6.16 13.08
C ASP A 47 -2.45 -4.67 13.04
N ASP A 48 -1.97 -3.92 14.02
CA ASP A 48 -2.24 -2.49 14.19
C ASP A 48 -1.19 -1.60 13.51
N ARG A 49 -0.30 -2.18 12.70
CA ARG A 49 0.72 -1.41 11.99
C ARG A 49 0.09 -0.44 11.01
N SER A 50 0.72 0.73 10.89
CA SER A 50 0.34 1.75 9.91
C SER A 50 0.44 1.18 8.49
N ALA A 51 -0.53 1.50 7.64
CA ALA A 51 -0.53 1.05 6.24
C ALA A 51 -1.27 2.04 5.33
N VAL A 52 -0.83 2.11 4.07
CA VAL A 52 -1.63 2.73 3.00
C VAL A 52 -2.49 1.64 2.36
N THR A 53 -3.81 1.80 2.45
CA THR A 53 -4.78 0.81 1.92
C THR A 53 -5.38 1.26 0.60
N PHE A 54 -5.17 0.47 -0.46
CA PHE A 54 -5.74 0.67 -1.78
C PHE A 54 -6.89 -0.32 -2.03
N TRP A 55 -8.13 0.13 -1.87
CA TRP A 55 -9.32 -0.70 -2.12
C TRP A 55 -9.50 -0.99 -3.61
N LEU A 56 -9.61 -2.27 -3.96
CA LEU A 56 -9.70 -2.71 -5.34
C LEU A 56 -11.04 -2.27 -5.96
N PRO A 57 -11.02 -1.62 -7.14
CA PRO A 57 -12.24 -1.37 -7.91
C PRO A 57 -12.99 -2.67 -8.22
N LYS A 58 -14.32 -2.59 -8.33
CA LYS A 58 -15.14 -3.76 -8.74
C LYS A 58 -14.94 -4.14 -10.21
N SER A 59 -14.71 -3.15 -11.08
CA SER A 59 -14.50 -3.36 -12.51
C SER A 59 -13.12 -3.92 -12.80
N ARG A 60 -13.05 -4.95 -13.66
CA ARG A 60 -11.79 -5.54 -14.15
C ARG A 60 -10.94 -4.50 -14.89
N ASP A 61 -11.53 -3.71 -15.78
CA ASP A 61 -10.82 -2.65 -16.53
C ASP A 61 -10.18 -1.62 -15.58
N ARG A 62 -10.88 -1.24 -14.51
CA ARG A 62 -10.33 -0.31 -13.51
C ARG A 62 -9.21 -0.94 -12.67
N ARG A 63 -9.25 -2.25 -12.43
CA ARG A 63 -8.16 -2.96 -11.76
C ARG A 63 -6.92 -2.98 -12.64
N GLU A 64 -7.08 -3.28 -13.92
CA GLU A 64 -5.98 -3.29 -14.90
C GLU A 64 -5.29 -1.93 -15.01
N LYS A 65 -6.08 -0.86 -15.16
CA LYS A 65 -5.54 0.51 -15.22
C LYS A 65 -4.78 0.90 -13.95
N MET A 66 -5.22 0.43 -12.78
CA MET A 66 -4.53 0.70 -11.53
C MET A 66 -3.25 -0.14 -11.40
N ALA A 67 -3.26 -1.40 -11.85
CA ALA A 67 -2.07 -2.25 -11.91
C ALA A 67 -0.98 -1.60 -12.77
N ALA A 68 -1.33 -1.15 -13.98
CA ALA A 68 -0.39 -0.42 -14.86
C ALA A 68 0.19 0.85 -14.20
N ALA A 69 -0.62 1.57 -13.41
CA ALA A 69 -0.12 2.74 -12.67
C ALA A 69 0.88 2.36 -11.57
N PHE A 70 0.67 1.23 -10.88
CA PHE A 70 1.63 0.72 -9.89
C PHE A 70 2.91 0.16 -10.54
N GLU A 71 2.81 -0.44 -11.72
CA GLU A 71 3.98 -0.84 -12.51
C GLU A 71 4.81 0.38 -12.93
N GLU A 72 4.16 1.47 -13.32
CA GLU A 72 4.85 2.74 -13.62
C GLU A 72 5.53 3.33 -12.38
N LEU A 73 4.87 3.32 -11.22
CA LEU A 73 5.52 3.70 -9.96
C LEU A 73 6.76 2.85 -9.69
N ALA A 74 6.66 1.53 -9.84
CA ALA A 74 7.81 0.64 -9.67
C ALA A 74 8.92 0.93 -10.70
N SER A 75 8.58 1.30 -11.93
CA SER A 75 9.54 1.77 -12.94
C SER A 75 10.26 3.04 -12.48
N ILE A 76 9.53 4.02 -11.96
CA ILE A 76 10.10 5.27 -11.43
C ILE A 76 11.08 4.98 -10.28
N PHE A 77 10.72 4.13 -9.31
CA PHE A 77 11.64 3.75 -8.22
C PHE A 77 12.95 3.10 -8.72
N ARG A 78 12.92 2.41 -9.87
CA ARG A 78 14.09 1.74 -10.44
C ARG A 78 14.95 2.64 -11.32
N THR A 79 14.35 3.65 -11.94
CA THR A 79 14.98 4.43 -13.02
C THR A 79 15.19 5.89 -12.68
N ALA A 80 14.62 6.36 -11.58
CA ALA A 80 14.84 7.72 -11.10
C ALA A 80 16.35 7.98 -10.90
N PRO A 81 16.84 9.18 -11.25
CA PRO A 81 18.21 9.57 -10.98
C PRO A 81 18.55 9.37 -9.50
N ALA A 82 19.79 9.00 -9.19
CA ALA A 82 20.27 8.98 -7.82
C ALA A 82 20.09 10.36 -7.17
N GLU A 83 19.76 10.38 -5.88
CA GLU A 83 19.63 11.64 -5.15
C GLU A 83 20.97 12.38 -5.15
N SER A 84 20.93 13.68 -5.43
CA SER A 84 22.07 14.56 -5.19
C SER A 84 22.00 15.03 -3.73
N GLY A 85 22.58 14.27 -2.80
CA GLY A 85 22.57 14.53 -1.36
C GLY A 85 23.65 13.72 -0.62
N LEU A 86 23.90 14.06 0.65
CA LEU A 86 24.73 13.26 1.56
C LEU A 86 23.82 12.27 2.30
N ASP A 87 24.22 10.99 2.35
CA ASP A 87 23.56 9.91 3.11
C ASP A 87 23.30 10.29 4.59
#